data_AF-A0A0S6X9P5-F1
#
_entry.id   AF-A0A0S6X9P5-F1
#
_cell.length_a   1.000
_cell.length_b   1.000
_cell.length_c   1.000
_cell.angle_alpha   90.00
_cell.angle_beta   90.00
_cell.angle_gamma   90.00
#
_symmetry.space_group_name_H-M   'P 1'
#
loop_
_entity.id
_entity.type
_entity.pdbx_description
1 polymer ?
#
loop_
_entity_poly.entity_id
_entity_poly.type
_entity_poly.pdbx_seq_one_letter_code
_entity_poly.pdbx_strand_id
1 'polypeptide(L)'
;MGSPSLASAPVPSINAAVTVSHQPLASPTPSSSSSISIDESDAARPTILQRPKIGSRKSSGTMIIPRDSERVELCEGDEEYEQDDVRCMSPKRSPEDVERLGEEARQHLIEQAKQLQASLLAIVDRVESVKEEHDKLEGGNKFLQQYIGELIQTTKITSSSSKAKGKSASRK
;
A
#
# COMPACT_ATOMS: atom_id res chain seq x y z
N MET A 1 42.02 12.86 -24.81
CA MET A 1 40.92 13.62 -24.18
C MET A 1 39.65 12.88 -24.57
N GLY A 2 39.03 12.03 -23.75
CA GLY A 2 38.77 12.09 -22.32
C GLY A 2 37.24 12.07 -22.17
N SER A 3 36.63 10.92 -22.46
CA SER A 3 35.17 10.73 -22.42
C SER A 3 34.67 10.66 -20.98
N PRO A 4 33.52 11.28 -20.63
CA PRO A 4 32.99 11.19 -19.28
C PRO A 4 32.37 9.82 -19.04
N SER A 5 32.89 9.13 -18.02
CA SER A 5 32.33 7.93 -17.42
C SER A 5 31.02 8.29 -16.71
N LEU A 6 29.89 7.78 -17.20
CA LEU A 6 28.60 7.85 -16.50
C LEU A 6 28.64 6.87 -15.33
N ALA A 7 28.81 7.40 -14.13
CA ALA A 7 28.74 6.65 -12.88
C ALA A 7 27.36 5.99 -12.74
N SER A 8 27.39 4.66 -12.60
CA SER A 8 26.23 3.83 -12.29
C SER A 8 25.73 4.17 -10.88
N ALA A 9 24.51 4.72 -10.79
CA ALA A 9 23.84 4.94 -9.51
C ALA A 9 23.36 3.59 -8.93
N PRO A 10 23.48 3.36 -7.62
CA PRO A 10 23.03 2.12 -7.01
C PRO A 10 21.50 2.08 -6.98
N VAL A 11 20.95 0.96 -7.43
CA VAL A 11 19.51 0.66 -7.44
C VAL A 11 19.04 0.48 -5.99
N PRO A 12 17.91 1.09 -5.55
CA PRO A 12 17.36 0.80 -4.24
C PRO A 12 16.85 -0.65 -4.21
N SER A 13 17.47 -1.45 -3.35
CA SER A 13 17.17 -2.86 -3.14
C SER A 13 15.84 -3.03 -2.42
N ILE A 14 14.81 -3.53 -3.11
CA ILE A 14 13.46 -3.73 -2.58
C ILE A 14 13.35 -5.10 -1.89
N ASN A 15 14.25 -5.39 -0.94
CA ASN A 15 14.11 -6.55 -0.06
C ASN A 15 13.85 -6.06 1.36
N ALA A 16 12.64 -5.52 1.59
CA ALA A 16 12.08 -5.42 2.92
C ALA A 16 10.92 -6.43 3.00
N ALA A 17 11.23 -7.61 3.52
CA ALA A 17 10.24 -8.59 3.90
C ALA A 17 9.20 -7.89 4.79
N VAL A 18 7.95 -7.88 4.34
CA VAL A 18 6.81 -7.47 5.15
C VAL A 18 6.60 -8.58 6.18
N THR A 19 7.32 -8.48 7.29
CA THR A 19 7.04 -9.26 8.49
C THR A 19 5.69 -8.78 9.00
N VAL A 20 4.62 -9.52 8.68
CA VAL A 20 3.30 -9.32 9.27
C VAL A 20 3.42 -9.68 10.76
N SER A 21 3.77 -8.68 11.56
CA SER A 21 3.71 -8.77 13.01
C SER A 21 2.26 -8.56 13.41
N HIS A 22 1.59 -9.65 13.80
CA HIS A 22 0.29 -9.59 14.47
C HIS A 22 0.44 -8.88 15.82
N GLN A 23 0.25 -7.56 15.83
CA GLN A 23 0.04 -6.79 17.06
C GLN A 23 -1.46 -6.73 17.33
N PRO A 24 -1.95 -7.17 18.51
CA PRO A 24 -3.32 -6.90 18.91
C PRO A 24 -3.48 -5.38 19.09
N LEU A 25 -4.53 -4.80 18.50
CA LEU A 25 -4.90 -3.39 18.70
C LEU A 25 -5.03 -3.10 20.20
N ALA A 26 -4.03 -2.43 20.77
CA ALA A 26 -4.11 -1.85 22.09
C ALA A 26 -4.97 -0.57 22.03
N SER A 27 -5.85 -0.46 23.01
CA SER A 27 -6.77 0.65 23.28
C SER A 27 -6.09 2.02 23.28
N PRO A 28 -6.81 3.12 23.00
CA PRO A 28 -6.25 4.46 23.14
C PRO A 28 -5.93 4.71 24.61
N THR A 29 -4.65 4.94 24.91
CA THR A 29 -4.20 5.35 26.24
C THR A 29 -4.67 6.79 26.51
N PRO A 30 -5.14 7.12 27.73
CA PRO A 30 -5.37 8.50 28.10
C PRO A 30 -4.03 9.24 28.11
N SER A 31 -4.00 10.39 27.45
CA SER A 31 -2.85 11.29 27.37
C SER A 31 -2.20 11.48 28.73
N SER A 32 -0.92 11.13 28.84
CA SER A 32 -0.09 11.41 30.00
C SER A 32 -0.15 12.89 30.34
N SER A 33 -0.65 13.22 31.53
CA SER A 33 -0.47 14.53 32.13
C SER A 33 1.03 14.79 32.27
N SER A 34 1.52 15.84 31.63
CA SER A 34 2.90 16.31 31.78
C SER A 34 3.14 16.77 33.22
N SER A 35 3.71 15.89 34.03
CA SER A 35 4.26 16.23 35.34
C SER A 35 5.60 16.92 35.13
N ILE A 36 5.59 18.26 35.04
CA ILE A 36 6.79 19.06 35.16
C ILE A 36 7.10 19.26 36.64
N SER A 37 8.07 18.48 37.14
CA SER A 37 8.76 18.78 38.39
C SER A 37 9.76 19.91 38.10
N ILE A 38 9.40 21.13 38.47
CA ILE A 38 10.35 22.24 38.57
C ILE A 38 10.48 22.62 40.05
N ASP A 39 11.71 22.44 40.52
CA ASP A 39 12.23 22.99 41.75
C ASP A 39 12.24 24.52 41.67
N GLU A 40 12.17 25.13 42.86
CA GLU A 40 12.15 26.54 43.21
C GLU A 40 12.83 27.52 42.22
N SER A 41 12.09 28.54 41.76
CA SER A 41 12.51 29.97 41.71
C SER A 41 11.57 30.81 40.83
N ASP A 42 10.87 31.71 41.52
CA ASP A 42 10.52 33.09 41.16
C ASP A 42 9.93 33.49 39.79
N ALA A 43 8.89 34.32 39.88
CA ALA A 43 8.34 35.28 38.92
C ALA A 43 7.71 34.83 37.57
N ALA A 44 6.40 35.09 37.50
CA ALA A 44 5.61 35.40 36.31
C ALA A 44 5.33 34.29 35.26
N ARG A 45 4.33 33.45 35.53
CA ARG A 45 3.67 32.62 34.51
C ARG A 45 2.33 33.26 34.10
N PRO A 46 2.00 33.37 32.79
CA PRO A 46 0.68 33.84 32.36
C PRO A 46 -0.38 32.88 32.92
N THR A 47 -1.37 33.44 33.62
CA THR A 47 -2.54 32.72 34.12
C THR A 47 -3.25 32.05 32.96
N ILE A 48 -2.94 30.77 32.74
CA ILE A 48 -3.75 29.87 31.93
C ILE A 48 -5.14 29.92 32.57
N LEU A 49 -6.10 30.55 31.90
CA LEU A 49 -7.49 30.60 32.34
C LEU A 49 -7.96 29.16 32.53
N GLN A 50 -8.03 28.72 33.79
CA GLN A 50 -8.43 27.36 34.12
C GLN A 50 -9.88 27.21 33.69
N ARG A 51 -10.14 26.22 32.83
CA ARG A 51 -11.51 25.84 32.46
C ARG A 51 -12.31 25.65 33.77
N PRO A 52 -13.48 26.29 33.94
CA PRO A 52 -14.31 26.12 35.12
C PRO A 52 -14.50 24.63 35.42
N LYS A 53 -14.27 24.24 36.68
CA LYS A 53 -14.46 22.86 37.12
C LYS A 53 -15.94 22.51 36.94
N ILE A 54 -16.26 21.75 35.90
CA ILE A 54 -17.57 21.14 35.72
C ILE A 54 -17.80 20.25 36.94
N GLY A 55 -18.77 20.62 37.78
CA GLY A 55 -19.16 19.84 38.94
C GLY A 55 -19.52 18.40 38.53
N SER A 56 -19.41 17.45 39.45
CA SER A 56 -19.71 16.04 39.19
C SER A 56 -21.18 15.87 38.78
N ARG A 57 -21.45 15.87 37.48
CA ARG A 57 -22.76 15.49 36.95
C ARG A 57 -22.84 13.97 36.99
N LYS A 58 -23.96 13.43 37.45
CA LYS A 58 -24.28 12.00 37.34
C LYS A 58 -24.10 11.59 35.88
N SER A 59 -23.43 10.48 35.60
CA SER A 59 -23.23 10.01 34.22
C SER A 59 -24.61 9.78 33.57
N SER A 60 -25.01 10.64 32.63
CA SER A 60 -26.13 10.33 31.75
C SER A 60 -25.75 9.05 30.99
N GLY A 61 -26.63 8.06 30.99
CA GLY A 61 -26.38 6.74 30.40
C GLY A 61 -25.84 6.82 28.96
N THR A 62 -25.26 5.71 28.50
CA THR A 62 -24.59 5.67 27.21
C THR A 62 -25.55 6.06 26.07
N MET A 63 -25.12 6.99 25.23
CA MET A 63 -25.85 7.44 24.04
C MET A 63 -25.73 6.42 22.88
N ILE A 64 -25.43 5.16 23.18
CA ILE A 64 -25.17 4.13 22.18
C ILE A 64 -26.50 3.51 21.80
N ILE A 65 -27.00 3.91 20.63
CA ILE A 65 -28.16 3.31 20.00
C ILE A 65 -27.69 2.07 19.21
N PRO A 66 -28.26 0.86 19.44
CA PRO A 66 -27.95 -0.33 18.66
C PRO A 66 -28.22 -0.11 17.16
N ARG A 67 -27.41 -0.72 16.28
CA ARG A 67 -27.51 -0.53 14.81
C ARG A 67 -28.87 -0.91 14.21
N ASP A 68 -29.61 -1.80 14.87
CA ASP A 68 -30.88 -2.32 14.39
C ASP A 68 -32.09 -1.56 14.97
N SER A 69 -31.87 -0.46 15.69
CA SER A 69 -32.96 0.38 16.19
C SER A 69 -33.71 1.06 15.03
N GLU A 70 -35.02 1.20 15.19
CA GLU A 70 -35.84 2.03 14.30
C GLU A 70 -35.22 3.44 14.16
N ARG A 71 -35.20 3.96 12.93
CA ARG A 71 -34.49 5.20 12.55
C ARG A 71 -34.95 6.35 13.45
N VAL A 72 -34.09 6.79 14.35
CA VAL A 72 -34.35 7.88 15.33
C VAL A 72 -34.22 9.28 14.70
N GLU A 73 -33.91 9.36 13.41
CA GLU A 73 -33.92 10.63 12.68
C GLU A 73 -35.37 11.11 12.54
N LEU A 74 -35.64 12.37 12.89
CA LEU A 74 -36.92 13.02 12.63
C LEU A 74 -37.23 12.92 11.14
N CYS A 75 -38.50 12.71 10.77
CA CYS A 75 -38.88 12.72 9.36
C CYS A 75 -38.54 14.07 8.74
N GLU A 76 -38.17 14.05 7.46
CA GLU A 76 -37.84 15.26 6.70
C GLU A 76 -39.06 16.21 6.73
N GLY A 77 -38.95 17.30 7.49
CA GLY A 77 -40.02 18.29 7.70
C GLY A 77 -40.62 18.37 9.11
N ASP A 78 -40.35 17.40 10.00
CA ASP A 78 -40.79 17.43 11.41
C ASP A 78 -39.82 18.23 12.31
N GLU A 79 -38.75 18.76 11.72
CA GLU A 79 -37.74 19.57 12.40
C GLU A 79 -38.22 21.02 12.55
N GLU A 80 -39.04 21.30 13.57
CA GLU A 80 -39.43 22.67 13.90
C GLU A 80 -38.27 23.35 14.65
N TYR A 81 -37.55 24.23 13.94
CA TYR A 81 -36.48 25.04 14.52
C TYR A 81 -37.09 26.28 15.19
N GLU A 82 -36.94 26.38 16.51
CA GLU A 82 -37.31 27.57 17.27
C GLU A 82 -36.53 28.81 16.78
N GLN A 83 -37.12 30.00 16.89
CA GLN A 83 -36.51 31.24 16.39
C GLN A 83 -35.16 31.58 17.06
N ASP A 84 -34.94 31.08 18.28
CA ASP A 84 -33.69 31.21 19.05
C ASP A 84 -32.83 29.92 19.02
N ASP A 85 -33.07 28.99 18.08
CA ASP A 85 -32.29 27.76 18.00
C ASP A 85 -30.83 28.05 17.61
N VAL A 86 -29.93 27.69 18.51
CA VAL A 86 -28.48 27.82 18.35
C VAL A 86 -27.93 27.08 17.12
N ARG A 87 -28.65 26.06 16.62
CA ARG A 87 -28.31 25.33 15.38
C ARG A 87 -28.49 26.19 14.13
N CYS A 88 -29.37 27.18 14.17
CA CYS A 88 -29.57 28.16 13.11
C CYS A 88 -28.51 29.28 13.13
N MET A 89 -27.85 29.48 14.26
CA MET A 89 -26.81 30.51 14.45
C MET A 89 -25.40 30.04 14.11
N SER A 90 -25.22 28.75 13.81
CA SER A 90 -23.93 28.22 13.34
C SER A 90 -23.74 28.53 11.85
N PRO A 91 -22.59 29.07 11.40
CA PRO A 91 -22.32 29.25 9.98
C PRO A 91 -22.36 27.90 9.26
N LYS A 92 -23.46 27.63 8.53
CA LYS A 92 -23.56 26.49 7.62
C LYS A 92 -22.89 26.84 6.30
N ARG A 93 -22.28 25.85 5.63
CA ARG A 93 -21.87 26.02 4.23
C ARG A 93 -23.12 26.33 3.40
N SER A 94 -23.00 27.21 2.41
CA SER A 94 -24.10 27.44 1.47
C SER A 94 -24.47 26.11 0.80
N PRO A 95 -25.75 25.87 0.46
CA PRO A 95 -26.14 24.63 -0.23
C PRO A 95 -25.39 24.46 -1.56
N GLU A 96 -25.09 25.56 -2.25
CA GLU A 96 -24.27 25.61 -3.46
C GLU A 96 -22.83 25.09 -3.22
N ASP A 97 -22.21 25.45 -2.09
CA ASP A 97 -20.89 24.94 -1.73
C ASP A 97 -20.88 23.43 -1.47
N VAL A 98 -21.96 22.89 -0.91
CA VAL A 98 -22.09 21.45 -0.64
C VAL A 98 -22.25 20.67 -1.95
N GLU A 99 -23.04 21.19 -2.89
CA GLU A 99 -23.20 20.59 -4.22
C GLU A 99 -21.89 20.57 -4.99
N ARG A 100 -21.17 21.70 -5.03
CA ARG A 100 -19.84 21.80 -5.66
C ARG A 100 -18.85 20.80 -5.07
N LEU A 101 -18.81 20.67 -3.75
CA LEU A 101 -17.92 19.72 -3.09
C LEU A 101 -18.25 18.27 -3.48
N GLY A 102 -19.55 17.95 -3.65
CA GLY A 102 -20.00 16.64 -4.11
C GLY A 102 -19.65 16.37 -5.58
N GLU A 103 -19.63 17.40 -6.43
CA GLU A 103 -19.16 17.30 -7.81
C GLU A 103 -17.65 17.10 -7.90
N GLU A 104 -16.88 17.88 -7.15
CA GLU A 104 -15.41 17.76 -7.08
C GLU A 104 -14.99 16.37 -6.60
N ALA A 105 -15.64 15.83 -5.57
CA ALA A 105 -15.39 14.48 -5.09
C ALA A 105 -15.68 13.40 -6.15
N ARG A 106 -16.77 13.55 -6.91
CA ARG A 106 -17.09 12.64 -8.03
C ARG A 106 -16.06 12.74 -9.15
N GLN A 107 -15.63 13.95 -9.50
CA GLN A 107 -14.61 14.17 -10.53
C GLN A 107 -13.27 13.56 -10.13
N HIS A 108 -12.82 13.77 -8.88
CA HIS A 108 -11.60 13.17 -8.35
C HIS A 108 -11.65 11.64 -8.40
N LEU A 109 -12.79 11.04 -8.05
CA LEU A 109 -12.95 9.58 -8.10
C LEU A 109 -12.83 9.04 -9.54
N ILE A 110 -13.44 9.74 -10.50
CA ILE A 110 -13.36 9.38 -11.92
C ILE A 110 -11.92 9.53 -12.43
N GLU A 111 -11.21 10.58 -12.04
CA GLU A 111 -9.82 10.80 -12.43
C GLU A 111 -8.90 9.70 -11.89
N GLN A 112 -9.04 9.33 -10.61
CA GLN A 112 -8.30 8.22 -10.02
C GLN A 112 -8.59 6.89 -10.73
N ALA A 113 -9.85 6.63 -11.06
CA ALA A 113 -10.23 5.42 -11.79
C ALA A 113 -9.57 5.38 -13.19
N LYS A 114 -9.54 6.51 -13.89
CA LYS A 114 -8.85 6.63 -15.20
C LYS A 114 -7.35 6.42 -15.09
N GLN A 115 -6.72 7.00 -14.07
CA GLN A 115 -5.29 6.83 -13.84
C GLN A 115 -4.95 5.36 -13.55
N LEU A 116 -5.76 4.70 -12.72
CA LEU A 116 -5.60 3.28 -12.44
C LEU A 116 -5.77 2.43 -13.70
N GLN A 117 -6.79 2.70 -14.52
CA GLN A 117 -7.00 2.00 -15.78
C GLN A 117 -5.81 2.15 -16.73
N ALA A 118 -5.28 3.37 -16.87
CA ALA A 118 -4.09 3.61 -17.68
C ALA A 118 -2.86 2.87 -17.15
N SER A 119 -2.67 2.86 -15.82
CA SER A 119 -1.59 2.11 -15.17
C SER A 119 -1.71 0.61 -15.41
N LEU A 120 -2.92 0.05 -15.36
CA LEU A 120 -3.15 -1.37 -15.61
C LEU A 120 -2.86 -1.75 -17.06
N LEU A 121 -3.29 -0.93 -18.02
CA LEU A 121 -2.97 -1.15 -19.44
C LEU A 121 -1.45 -1.15 -19.68
N ALA A 122 -0.73 -0.19 -19.13
CA ALA A 122 0.73 -0.14 -19.25
C ALA A 122 1.43 -1.38 -18.64
N ILE A 123 0.88 -1.94 -17.56
CA ILE A 123 1.40 -3.18 -16.96
C ILE A 123 1.13 -4.37 -17.89
N VAL A 124 -0.06 -4.46 -18.49
CA VAL A 124 -0.41 -5.52 -19.44
C VAL A 124 0.56 -5.52 -20.62
N ASP A 125 0.78 -4.36 -21.25
CA ASP A 125 1.72 -4.23 -22.38
C ASP A 125 3.13 -4.70 -22.00
N ARG A 126 3.59 -4.34 -20.79
CA ARG A 126 4.90 -4.77 -20.29
C ARG A 126 4.97 -6.28 -20.04
N VAL A 127 3.90 -6.88 -19.52
CA VAL A 127 3.81 -8.33 -19.32
C VAL A 127 3.83 -9.07 -20.66
N GLU A 128 3.12 -8.56 -21.67
CA GLU A 128 3.14 -9.13 -23.02
C GLU A 128 4.54 -9.08 -23.63
N SER A 129 5.23 -7.95 -23.53
CA SER A 129 6.62 -7.83 -23.99
C SER A 129 7.56 -8.83 -23.29
N VAL A 130 7.47 -8.96 -21.97
CA VAL A 130 8.27 -9.93 -21.21
C VAL A 130 7.93 -11.37 -21.60
N LYS A 131 6.66 -11.67 -21.87
CA LYS A 131 6.22 -12.98 -22.33
C LYS A 131 6.83 -13.33 -23.69
N GLU A 132 6.83 -12.41 -24.65
CA GLU A 132 7.46 -12.63 -25.96
C GLU A 132 8.97 -12.87 -25.84
N GLU A 133 9.67 -12.12 -24.98
CA GLU A 133 11.08 -12.34 -24.70
C GLU A 133 11.33 -13.70 -24.04
N HIS A 134 10.48 -14.09 -23.08
CA HIS A 134 10.53 -15.39 -22.44
C HIS A 134 10.33 -16.52 -23.45
N ASP A 135 9.33 -16.43 -24.33
CA ASP A 135 9.07 -17.44 -25.36
C ASP A 135 10.27 -17.60 -26.32
N LYS A 136 10.95 -16.49 -26.67
CA LYS A 136 12.19 -16.52 -27.46
C LYS A 136 13.33 -17.22 -26.71
N LEU A 137 13.54 -16.88 -25.44
CA LEU A 137 14.58 -17.49 -24.61
C LEU A 137 14.31 -18.96 -24.35
N GLU A 138 13.06 -19.35 -24.11
CA GLU A 138 12.65 -20.74 -23.93
C GLU A 138 12.86 -21.54 -25.22
N GLY A 139 12.47 -20.99 -26.37
CA GLY A 139 12.74 -21.58 -27.69
C GLY A 139 14.24 -21.78 -27.95
N GLY A 140 15.05 -20.75 -27.67
CA GLY A 140 16.51 -20.83 -27.77
C GLY A 140 17.12 -21.87 -26.82
N ASN A 141 16.64 -21.96 -25.57
CA ASN A 141 17.11 -22.94 -24.60
C ASN A 141 16.76 -24.37 -25.03
N LYS A 142 15.54 -24.59 -25.54
CA LYS A 142 15.14 -25.89 -26.13
C LYS A 142 16.05 -26.27 -27.30
N PHE A 143 16.34 -25.33 -28.20
CA PHE A 143 17.26 -25.56 -29.32
C PHE A 143 18.67 -25.94 -28.84
N LEU A 144 19.22 -25.22 -27.86
CA LEU A 144 20.53 -25.53 -27.29
C LEU A 144 20.56 -26.91 -26.62
N GLN A 145 19.52 -27.26 -25.86
CA GLN A 145 19.41 -28.58 -25.23
C GLN A 145 19.35 -29.70 -26.28
N GLN A 146 18.58 -29.52 -27.34
CA GLN A 146 18.50 -30.49 -28.44
C GLN A 146 19.85 -30.63 -29.15
N TYR A 147 20.52 -29.51 -29.48
CA TYR A 147 21.84 -29.52 -30.11
C TYR A 147 22.89 -30.23 -29.26
N ILE A 148 22.93 -29.93 -27.95
CA ILE A 148 23.81 -30.60 -27.00
C ILE A 148 23.47 -32.11 -26.93
N GLY A 149 22.18 -32.44 -26.88
CA GLY A 149 21.70 -33.82 -26.91
C GLY A 149 22.20 -34.60 -28.14
N GLU A 150 22.04 -34.03 -29.33
CA GLU A 150 22.51 -34.61 -30.60
C GLU A 150 24.04 -34.71 -30.63
N LEU A 151 24.76 -33.69 -30.17
CA LEU A 151 26.21 -33.70 -30.11
C LEU A 151 26.75 -34.77 -29.14
N ILE A 152 26.12 -34.95 -28.00
CA ILE A 152 26.47 -36.01 -27.04
C ILE A 152 26.14 -37.39 -27.61
N GLN A 153 24.98 -37.56 -28.26
CA GLN A 153 24.59 -38.82 -28.90
C GLN A 153 25.58 -39.22 -29.99
N THR A 154 25.88 -38.30 -30.91
CA THR A 154 26.89 -38.53 -31.96
C THR A 154 28.25 -38.85 -31.34
N THR A 155 28.73 -38.05 -30.38
CA THR A 155 30.02 -38.26 -29.69
C THR A 155 30.10 -39.64 -29.01
N LYS A 156 29.02 -40.11 -28.37
CA LYS A 156 28.97 -41.46 -27.78
C LYS A 156 29.02 -42.57 -28.83
N ILE A 157 28.37 -42.39 -29.98
CA ILE A 157 28.35 -43.38 -31.07
C ILE A 157 29.72 -43.47 -31.77
N THR A 158 30.40 -42.35 -32.04
CA THR A 158 31.76 -42.36 -32.63
C THR A 158 32.83 -42.86 -31.66
N SER A 159 32.73 -42.56 -30.36
CA SER A 159 33.71 -43.03 -29.36
C SER A 159 33.55 -44.51 -28.97
N SER A 160 32.35 -45.08 -29.09
CA SER A 160 32.12 -46.52 -28.86
C SER A 160 32.44 -47.39 -30.09
N SER A 161 32.28 -46.87 -31.31
CA SER A 161 32.63 -47.59 -32.55
C SER A 161 34.14 -47.74 -32.79
N SER A 162 34.98 -46.92 -32.16
CA SER A 162 36.45 -46.98 -32.28
C SER A 162 37.14 -47.97 -31.30
N LYS A 163 36.42 -48.55 -30.32
CA LYS A 163 36.99 -49.52 -29.37
C LYS A 163 36.89 -51.00 -29.78
N ALA A 164 36.24 -51.33 -30.89
CA ALA A 164 36.06 -52.73 -31.32
C ALA A 164 37.14 -53.27 -32.29
N LYS A 165 38.11 -52.46 -32.75
CA LYS A 165 39.13 -52.87 -33.72
C LYS A 165 40.55 -52.65 -33.17
N GLY A 166 40.96 -53.42 -32.17
CA GLY A 166 42.31 -53.27 -31.62
C GLY A 166 42.68 -54.22 -30.49
N LYS A 167 42.53 -55.54 -30.69
CA LYS A 167 43.32 -56.50 -29.90
C LYS A 167 43.53 -57.81 -30.67
N SER A 168 44.36 -57.72 -31.71
CA SER A 168 45.14 -58.85 -32.18
C SER A 168 46.32 -59.10 -31.24
N ALA A 169 46.57 -60.39 -30.97
CA ALA A 169 47.89 -61.03 -30.84
C ALA A 169 48.94 -60.50 -29.82
N SER A 170 49.06 -61.22 -28.69
CA SER A 170 50.26 -61.35 -27.82
C SER A 170 49.82 -62.00 -26.52
N ARG A 171 50.41 -63.03 -25.89
CA ARG A 171 51.69 -63.78 -25.92
C ARG A 171 51.36 -65.12 -25.23
N LYS A 172 51.78 -66.27 -25.78
CA LYS A 172 52.94 -67.07 -25.35
C LYS A 172 52.96 -67.42 -23.87
#